data_AF-A0A1S8TCZ3-F1
#
_entry.id   AF-A0A1S8TCZ3-F1
#
_cell.length_a   1.000
_cell.length_b   1.000
_cell.length_c   1.000
_cell.angle_alpha   90.00
_cell.angle_beta   90.00
_cell.angle_gamma   90.00
#
_symmetry.space_group_name_H-M   'P 1'
#
loop_
_entity.id
_entity.type
_entity.pdbx_description
1 polymer ?
#
loop_
_entity_poly.entity_id
_entity_poly.type
_entity_poly.pdbx_seq_one_letter_code
_entity_poly.pdbx_strand_id
1 'polypeptide(L)'
;MKKRNFMLSLLICSSVVISNSFPAFAYSTFNDHVFTGGVSNLTYSTEDDSVNSYIESTMKSAANSWNNTNCGVSLTETAKHGSANIIFYYDEDLTNAADDNAGVIAFTKFYLTNSKWVGGDSDNHSGPTSNWSKSHIIINPSVYNTLSTSVKTASLAHELGHAFGLAHSNDRTVLMYPSSARTVYTPQIDDTNGIIHLYGSRLTSSKSTNLSTPSTLNITDTTTSSAVTADETDFSYVATLEDCLKNYSDVNELTNDSNTIIQGEIQDKISSYDKSGIFTDVKIKVTNNLAGTLKAGDVISVRLRGGTIAGEDAKGFRMQIMKADGITSDNVSSDKITEVIDGSDNFNKGDSSLFFLNCVNNKYYVTGSHQGKFKLTNDSVQLHDKLKSKYGDLKKEDFIKDIKNAVLNKKEK
;
A
#
# COMPACT_ATOMS: atom_id res chain seq x y z
N MET A 1 51.07 51.58 13.28
CA MET A 1 51.47 50.43 12.43
C MET A 1 51.43 49.15 13.24
N LYS A 2 50.74 48.09 12.74
CA LYS A 2 51.02 46.64 12.92
C LYS A 2 51.03 46.09 14.37
N LYS A 3 50.42 44.97 14.75
CA LYS A 3 49.70 43.87 14.08
C LYS A 3 48.88 43.16 15.18
N ARG A 4 47.65 42.77 14.82
CA ARG A 4 46.71 41.99 15.63
C ARG A 4 47.04 40.51 15.42
N ASN A 5 47.57 39.82 16.44
CA ASN A 5 47.76 38.37 16.40
C ASN A 5 46.56 37.67 17.04
N PHE A 6 45.79 37.05 16.16
CA PHE A 6 44.66 36.17 16.38
C PHE A 6 45.19 34.78 16.70
N MET A 7 44.80 34.19 17.83
CA MET A 7 45.02 32.77 18.12
C MET A 7 43.75 32.18 18.73
N LEU A 8 43.01 31.53 17.84
CA LEU A 8 42.20 30.32 18.01
C LEU A 8 41.85 29.91 19.46
N SER A 9 40.56 30.04 19.79
CA SER A 9 39.92 29.10 20.72
C SER A 9 38.77 28.44 19.96
N LEU A 10 39.01 27.22 19.49
CA LEU A 10 38.01 26.38 18.83
C LEU A 10 37.24 25.64 19.92
N LEU A 11 36.12 26.22 20.36
CA LEU A 11 35.21 25.58 21.28
C LEU A 11 34.30 24.64 20.48
N ILE A 12 34.64 23.35 20.47
CA ILE A 12 33.80 22.29 19.90
C ILE A 12 32.66 22.03 20.89
N CYS A 13 31.53 22.70 20.70
CA CYS A 13 30.28 22.30 21.34
C CYS A 13 29.78 21.01 20.67
N SER A 14 30.11 19.87 21.24
CA SER A 14 29.37 18.62 21.00
C SER A 14 27.98 18.76 21.60
N SER A 15 27.04 19.26 20.82
CA SER A 15 25.61 19.07 21.08
C SER A 15 25.27 17.62 20.77
N VAL A 16 25.22 16.79 21.82
CA VAL A 16 24.58 15.47 21.77
C VAL A 16 23.10 15.71 21.50
N VAL A 17 22.70 15.60 20.24
CA VAL A 17 21.29 15.51 19.85
C VAL A 17 20.82 14.14 20.30
N ILE A 18 20.18 14.08 21.47
CA ILE A 18 19.38 12.91 21.85
C ILE A 18 18.17 12.93 20.93
N SER A 19 18.30 12.31 19.77
CA SER A 19 17.18 11.98 18.92
C SER A 19 16.32 10.99 19.67
N ASN A 20 15.24 11.45 20.27
CA ASN A 20 14.12 10.57 20.61
C ASN A 20 13.58 10.04 19.28
N SER A 21 14.10 8.90 18.84
CA SER A 21 13.48 8.10 17.79
C SER A 21 12.18 7.56 18.37
N PHE A 22 11.10 8.31 18.17
CA PHE A 22 9.77 7.72 18.26
C PHE A 22 9.74 6.59 17.22
N PRO A 23 9.38 5.35 17.58
CA PRO A 23 9.11 4.34 16.57
C PRO A 23 8.00 4.88 15.67
N ALA A 24 8.35 5.21 14.43
CA ALA A 24 7.37 5.47 13.39
C ALA A 24 6.76 4.10 13.07
N PHE A 25 5.60 3.81 13.64
CA PHE A 25 4.86 2.61 13.26
C PHE A 25 4.36 2.81 11.82
N ALA A 26 4.61 1.84 10.94
CA ALA A 26 4.42 1.97 9.50
C ALA A 26 3.19 1.21 8.98
N TYR A 27 2.22 0.93 9.85
CA TYR A 27 0.99 0.26 9.46
C TYR A 27 0.00 1.22 8.79
N SER A 28 -0.85 0.68 7.91
CA SER A 28 -1.91 1.44 7.24
C SER A 28 -3.27 0.94 7.70
N THR A 29 -4.21 1.86 7.92
CA THR A 29 -5.59 1.57 8.37
C THR A 29 -6.60 2.24 7.45
N PHE A 30 -7.85 1.78 7.49
CA PHE A 30 -8.96 2.45 6.80
C PHE A 30 -9.44 3.69 7.58
N ASN A 31 -8.61 4.74 7.65
CA ASN A 31 -8.87 5.96 8.40
C ASN A 31 -9.29 5.70 9.87
N ASP A 32 -8.68 4.69 10.48
CA ASP A 32 -8.98 4.23 11.84
C ASP A 32 -10.45 3.85 12.11
N HIS A 33 -11.22 3.54 11.06
CA HIS A 33 -12.49 2.85 11.22
C HIS A 33 -12.25 1.42 11.73
N VAL A 34 -13.17 0.94 12.58
CA VAL A 34 -13.00 -0.31 13.32
C VAL A 34 -14.18 -1.26 13.20
N PHE A 35 -13.90 -2.54 13.39
CA PHE A 35 -14.90 -3.57 13.66
C PHE A 35 -15.54 -3.29 15.03
N THR A 36 -16.85 -3.07 15.02
CA THR A 36 -17.65 -2.75 16.20
C THR A 36 -17.71 -3.97 17.12
N GLY A 37 -17.31 -3.79 18.38
CA GLY A 37 -17.13 -4.89 19.32
C GLY A 37 -15.68 -5.38 19.42
N GLY A 38 -14.79 -4.91 18.55
CA GLY A 38 -13.37 -5.29 18.54
C GLY A 38 -13.11 -6.55 17.73
N VAL A 39 -11.90 -7.11 17.89
CA VAL A 39 -11.41 -8.25 17.10
C VAL A 39 -11.23 -9.54 17.92
N SER A 40 -11.68 -9.52 19.18
CA SER A 40 -11.64 -10.69 20.06
C SER A 40 -12.98 -11.43 20.02
N ASN A 41 -12.93 -12.77 20.10
CA ASN A 41 -14.10 -13.65 20.10
C ASN A 41 -15.01 -13.49 18.88
N LEU A 42 -14.41 -13.15 17.73
CA LEU A 42 -15.13 -13.13 16.47
C LEU A 42 -15.42 -14.56 16.01
N THR A 43 -16.49 -14.70 15.25
CA THR A 43 -16.84 -15.95 14.58
C THR A 43 -16.73 -15.80 13.08
N TYR A 44 -16.26 -16.85 12.39
CA TYR A 44 -16.29 -16.92 10.95
C TYR A 44 -16.99 -18.18 10.46
N SER A 45 -17.51 -18.13 9.24
CA SER A 45 -18.17 -19.25 8.58
C SER A 45 -18.03 -19.11 7.06
N THR A 46 -18.32 -20.17 6.31
CA THR A 46 -18.50 -20.10 4.85
C THR A 46 -19.98 -20.26 4.50
N GLU A 47 -20.54 -19.48 3.60
CA GLU A 47 -21.98 -19.55 3.29
C GLU A 47 -22.34 -20.65 2.27
N ASP A 48 -21.34 -21.27 1.65
CA ASP A 48 -21.55 -22.15 0.51
C ASP A 48 -21.23 -23.62 0.83
N ASP A 49 -22.24 -24.48 0.71
CA ASP A 49 -22.12 -25.94 0.86
C ASP A 49 -21.25 -26.58 -0.24
N SER A 50 -20.95 -25.84 -1.32
CA SER A 50 -20.05 -26.26 -2.40
C SER A 50 -18.56 -26.11 -2.05
N VAL A 51 -18.24 -25.39 -0.98
CA VAL A 51 -16.86 -25.23 -0.51
C VAL A 51 -16.34 -26.58 -0.05
N ASN A 52 -15.35 -27.10 -0.78
CA ASN A 52 -14.73 -28.37 -0.40
C ASN A 52 -13.83 -28.22 0.84
N SER A 53 -13.56 -29.34 1.48
CA SER A 53 -12.74 -29.41 2.70
C SER A 53 -11.32 -28.84 2.56
N TYR A 54 -10.79 -28.76 1.33
CA TYR A 54 -9.50 -28.11 1.09
C TYR A 54 -9.60 -26.59 1.25
N ILE A 55 -10.63 -25.96 0.70
CA ILE A 55 -10.85 -24.52 0.85
C ILE A 55 -11.14 -24.17 2.33
N GLU A 56 -11.97 -24.97 3.02
CA GLU A 56 -12.18 -24.83 4.47
C GLU A 56 -10.85 -24.87 5.25
N SER A 57 -9.95 -25.79 4.88
CA SER A 57 -8.63 -25.91 5.53
C SER A 57 -7.77 -24.66 5.36
N THR A 58 -7.87 -23.98 4.20
CA THR A 58 -7.14 -22.73 3.95
C THR A 58 -7.74 -21.55 4.71
N MET A 59 -9.08 -21.46 4.82
CA MET A 59 -9.78 -20.45 5.65
C MET A 59 -9.38 -20.60 7.12
N LYS A 60 -9.38 -21.84 7.62
CA LYS A 60 -8.96 -22.15 8.99
C LYS A 60 -7.50 -21.82 9.24
N SER A 61 -6.62 -22.11 8.29
CA SER A 61 -5.20 -21.76 8.39
C SER A 61 -4.98 -20.24 8.42
N ALA A 62 -5.74 -19.50 7.61
CA ALA A 62 -5.72 -18.04 7.62
C ALA A 62 -6.19 -17.46 8.96
N ALA A 63 -7.32 -17.93 9.50
CA ALA A 63 -7.81 -17.53 10.81
C ALA A 63 -6.80 -17.86 11.93
N ASN A 64 -6.21 -19.06 11.90
CA ASN A 64 -5.20 -19.46 12.87
C ASN A 64 -3.93 -18.59 12.80
N SER A 65 -3.54 -18.13 11.62
CA SER A 65 -2.37 -17.26 11.46
C SER A 65 -2.53 -15.96 12.27
N TRP A 66 -3.75 -15.41 12.35
CA TRP A 66 -4.06 -14.25 13.18
C TRP A 66 -4.25 -14.60 14.66
N ASN A 67 -4.94 -15.72 14.97
CA ASN A 67 -5.12 -16.19 16.35
C ASN A 67 -3.79 -16.42 17.08
N ASN A 68 -2.75 -16.81 16.34
CA ASN A 68 -1.41 -17.08 16.88
C ASN A 68 -0.57 -15.82 17.09
N THR A 69 -1.09 -14.64 16.74
CA THR A 69 -0.43 -13.35 17.01
C THR A 69 -0.78 -12.84 18.40
N ASN A 70 0.07 -11.97 18.95
CA ASN A 70 -0.18 -11.35 20.26
C ASN A 70 -0.87 -9.98 20.15
N CYS A 71 -1.76 -9.79 19.16
CA CYS A 71 -2.47 -8.52 18.93
C CYS A 71 -3.94 -8.55 19.36
N GLY A 72 -4.39 -9.61 20.02
CA GLY A 72 -5.74 -9.72 20.58
C GLY A 72 -6.83 -10.19 19.62
N VAL A 73 -6.47 -10.48 18.35
CA VAL A 73 -7.37 -11.15 17.41
C VAL A 73 -7.69 -12.56 17.90
N SER A 74 -8.97 -12.94 17.86
CA SER A 74 -9.42 -14.30 18.12
C SER A 74 -10.66 -14.61 17.28
N LEU A 75 -10.52 -15.59 16.40
CA LEU A 75 -11.55 -16.09 15.49
C LEU A 75 -11.84 -17.56 15.76
N THR A 76 -13.13 -17.90 15.81
CA THR A 76 -13.60 -19.28 15.91
C THR A 76 -14.56 -19.60 14.77
N GLU A 77 -14.44 -20.79 14.21
CA GLU A 77 -15.35 -21.25 13.17
C GLU A 77 -16.74 -21.54 13.78
N THR A 78 -17.81 -21.24 13.05
CA THR A 78 -19.18 -21.54 13.46
C THR A 78 -20.02 -22.07 12.31
N ALA A 79 -20.86 -23.06 12.59
CA ALA A 79 -21.86 -23.57 11.64
C ALA A 79 -23.10 -22.65 11.50
N LYS A 80 -23.16 -21.55 12.26
CA LYS A 80 -24.29 -20.60 12.23
C LYS A 80 -24.01 -19.44 11.27
N HIS A 81 -24.01 -19.72 9.98
CA HIS A 81 -23.58 -18.82 8.90
C HIS A 81 -24.13 -17.39 9.03
N GLY A 82 -25.46 -17.23 9.12
CA GLY A 82 -26.10 -15.91 9.17
C GLY A 82 -25.72 -15.04 10.39
N SER A 83 -25.23 -15.67 11.48
CA SER A 83 -24.82 -14.99 12.71
C SER A 83 -23.31 -14.78 12.85
N ALA A 84 -22.51 -15.29 11.92
CA ALA A 84 -21.06 -15.10 11.96
C ALA A 84 -20.68 -13.63 11.75
N ASN A 85 -19.60 -13.20 12.41
CA ASN A 85 -19.05 -11.87 12.24
C ASN A 85 -18.38 -11.69 10.87
N ILE A 86 -17.76 -12.75 10.37
CA ILE A 86 -17.10 -12.79 9.07
C ILE A 86 -17.64 -13.97 8.27
N ILE A 87 -18.07 -13.70 7.04
CA ILE A 87 -18.59 -14.75 6.16
C ILE A 87 -17.71 -14.82 4.91
N PHE A 88 -17.22 -16.01 4.60
CA PHE A 88 -16.55 -16.27 3.34
C PHE A 88 -17.55 -16.75 2.29
N TYR A 89 -17.52 -16.12 1.12
CA TYR A 89 -18.26 -16.50 -0.07
C TYR A 89 -17.28 -16.99 -1.11
N TYR A 90 -17.59 -18.14 -1.70
CA TYR A 90 -16.85 -18.69 -2.82
C TYR A 90 -17.70 -18.46 -4.06
N ASP A 91 -17.42 -17.37 -4.78
CA ASP A 91 -18.36 -16.81 -5.75
C ASP A 91 -18.03 -17.28 -7.17
N GLU A 92 -18.68 -18.35 -7.63
CA GLU A 92 -18.51 -18.89 -8.98
C GLU A 92 -18.97 -17.92 -10.08
N ASP A 93 -19.83 -16.95 -9.78
CA ASP A 93 -20.26 -15.96 -10.78
C ASP A 93 -19.10 -15.02 -11.16
N LEU A 94 -18.10 -14.86 -10.28
CA LEU A 94 -16.86 -14.13 -10.59
C LEU A 94 -15.96 -14.85 -11.60
N THR A 95 -16.18 -16.14 -11.91
CA THR A 95 -15.42 -16.83 -12.97
C THR A 95 -15.81 -16.37 -14.37
N ASN A 96 -17.00 -15.79 -14.52
CA ASN A 96 -17.59 -15.41 -15.81
C ASN A 96 -17.67 -13.89 -16.01
N ALA A 97 -17.20 -13.10 -15.04
CA ALA A 97 -17.19 -11.65 -15.12
C ALA A 97 -16.14 -11.19 -16.14
N ALA A 98 -16.60 -10.70 -17.29
CA ALA A 98 -15.77 -10.08 -18.30
C ALA A 98 -15.04 -8.86 -17.69
N ASP A 99 -13.71 -8.94 -17.69
CA ASP A 99 -12.71 -7.87 -17.61
C ASP A 99 -12.48 -7.09 -16.29
N ASP A 100 -13.48 -6.81 -15.45
CA ASP A 100 -13.26 -5.90 -14.29
C ASP A 100 -12.67 -6.53 -13.02
N ASN A 101 -12.69 -7.87 -12.90
CA ASN A 101 -12.12 -8.61 -11.75
C ASN A 101 -10.96 -9.53 -12.15
N ALA A 102 -10.44 -9.38 -13.37
CA ALA A 102 -9.34 -10.20 -13.89
C ALA A 102 -8.11 -10.06 -13.00
N GLY A 103 -7.70 -11.15 -12.34
CA GLY A 103 -6.54 -11.19 -11.44
C GLY A 103 -6.82 -10.90 -9.96
N VAL A 104 -8.05 -10.52 -9.60
CA VAL A 104 -8.44 -10.38 -8.18
C VAL A 104 -8.58 -11.76 -7.55
N ILE A 105 -7.83 -12.02 -6.47
CA ILE A 105 -7.83 -13.32 -5.77
C ILE A 105 -9.04 -13.43 -4.85
N ALA A 106 -9.24 -12.40 -4.03
CA ALA A 106 -10.32 -12.26 -3.08
C ALA A 106 -10.45 -10.78 -2.69
N PHE A 107 -11.55 -10.41 -2.04
CA PHE A 107 -11.72 -9.08 -1.48
C PHE A 107 -12.69 -9.04 -0.30
N THR A 108 -12.61 -7.96 0.47
CA THR A 108 -13.43 -7.77 1.68
C THR A 108 -14.48 -6.68 1.50
N LYS A 109 -15.72 -6.98 1.88
CA LYS A 109 -16.86 -6.05 1.96
C LYS A 109 -17.28 -5.82 3.42
N PHE A 110 -17.72 -4.61 3.74
CA PHE A 110 -18.01 -4.17 5.11
C PHE A 110 -19.49 -3.81 5.28
N TYR A 111 -20.10 -4.27 6.38
CA TYR A 111 -21.53 -4.12 6.63
C TYR A 111 -21.85 -3.73 8.08
N LEU A 112 -22.90 -2.95 8.26
CA LEU A 112 -23.57 -2.74 9.54
C LEU A 112 -24.47 -3.94 9.89
N THR A 113 -24.95 -3.99 11.13
CA THR A 113 -25.79 -5.10 11.65
C THR A 113 -27.10 -5.26 10.88
N ASN A 114 -27.60 -4.18 10.26
CA ASN A 114 -28.78 -4.20 9.39
C ASN A 114 -28.44 -4.59 7.94
N SER A 115 -27.26 -5.17 7.69
CA SER A 115 -26.74 -5.54 6.36
C SER A 115 -26.58 -4.37 5.39
N LYS A 116 -26.56 -3.13 5.88
CA LYS A 116 -26.22 -1.97 5.06
C LYS A 116 -24.72 -1.95 4.80
N TRP A 117 -24.34 -1.93 3.52
CA TRP A 117 -22.95 -1.76 3.08
C TRP A 117 -22.40 -0.38 3.45
N VAL A 118 -21.11 -0.33 3.80
CA VAL A 118 -20.41 0.90 4.23
C VAL A 118 -19.08 1.14 3.51
N GLY A 119 -18.88 0.60 2.30
CA GLY A 119 -17.73 0.94 1.46
C GLY A 119 -17.89 2.30 0.76
N GLY A 120 -16.80 2.83 0.18
CA GLY A 120 -16.80 4.10 -0.54
C GLY A 120 -17.53 4.06 -1.90
N ASP A 121 -18.06 5.21 -2.34
CA ASP A 121 -18.87 5.35 -3.57
C ASP A 121 -18.13 4.84 -4.83
N SER A 122 -18.79 3.95 -5.57
CA SER A 122 -18.41 3.29 -6.83
C SER A 122 -17.45 2.08 -6.74
N ASP A 123 -18.04 0.92 -7.03
CA ASP A 123 -17.50 -0.31 -7.62
C ASP A 123 -16.24 -0.91 -6.99
N ASN A 124 -16.51 -1.99 -6.23
CA ASN A 124 -15.64 -3.07 -5.74
C ASN A 124 -14.23 -2.67 -5.26
N HIS A 125 -13.91 -3.05 -4.01
CA HIS A 125 -12.58 -2.94 -3.36
C HIS A 125 -12.27 -1.66 -2.57
N SER A 126 -13.18 -0.69 -2.49
CA SER A 126 -13.02 0.48 -1.60
C SER A 126 -13.17 0.14 -0.12
N GLY A 127 -12.29 0.68 0.74
CA GLY A 127 -12.35 0.52 2.20
C GLY A 127 -13.62 1.12 2.84
N PRO A 128 -13.89 0.81 4.12
CA PRO A 128 -15.07 1.28 4.85
C PRO A 128 -15.01 2.80 5.10
N THR A 129 -16.16 3.48 4.99
CA THR A 129 -16.34 4.91 5.30
C THR A 129 -16.86 5.16 6.73
N SER A 130 -17.11 4.08 7.48
CA SER A 130 -17.54 4.11 8.88
C SER A 130 -17.22 2.79 9.55
N ASN A 131 -17.33 2.74 10.88
CA ASN A 131 -17.26 1.47 11.62
C ASN A 131 -18.31 0.48 11.11
N TRP A 132 -17.98 -0.81 11.10
CA TRP A 132 -18.83 -1.90 10.64
C TRP A 132 -19.01 -2.94 11.74
N SER A 133 -19.88 -3.93 11.57
CA SER A 133 -20.10 -5.01 12.54
C SER A 133 -20.15 -6.40 11.90
N LYS A 134 -20.06 -6.47 10.58
CA LYS A 134 -19.98 -7.70 9.80
C LYS A 134 -19.10 -7.49 8.56
N SER A 135 -18.34 -8.51 8.17
CA SER A 135 -17.54 -8.48 6.95
C SER A 135 -17.81 -9.69 6.08
N HIS A 136 -17.86 -9.49 4.77
CA HIS A 136 -17.96 -10.58 3.80
C HIS A 136 -16.65 -10.65 3.01
N ILE A 137 -16.02 -11.80 2.97
CA ILE A 137 -14.81 -12.06 2.17
C ILE A 137 -15.24 -12.84 0.95
N ILE A 138 -15.11 -12.24 -0.22
CA ILE A 138 -15.51 -12.84 -1.50
C ILE A 138 -14.27 -13.41 -2.16
N ILE A 139 -14.26 -14.71 -2.42
CA ILE A 139 -13.17 -15.43 -3.06
C ILE A 139 -13.52 -15.58 -4.53
N ASN A 140 -12.60 -15.20 -5.41
CA ASN A 140 -12.74 -15.43 -6.85
C ASN A 140 -12.12 -16.78 -7.21
N PRO A 141 -12.92 -17.82 -7.48
CA PRO A 141 -12.40 -19.16 -7.66
C PRO A 141 -11.59 -19.33 -8.95
N SER A 142 -11.82 -18.51 -9.98
CA SER A 142 -11.05 -18.57 -11.24
C SER A 142 -9.57 -18.26 -11.03
N VAL A 143 -9.27 -17.29 -10.16
CA VAL A 143 -7.89 -16.92 -9.82
C VAL A 143 -7.42 -17.73 -8.63
N TYR A 144 -8.21 -17.79 -7.55
CA TYR A 144 -7.84 -18.42 -6.28
C TYR A 144 -7.37 -19.86 -6.48
N ASN A 145 -8.06 -20.65 -7.30
CA ASN A 145 -7.74 -22.07 -7.46
C ASN A 145 -6.40 -22.34 -8.15
N THR A 146 -5.91 -21.42 -8.98
CA THR A 146 -4.63 -21.57 -9.69
C THR A 146 -3.42 -21.37 -8.78
N LEU A 147 -3.64 -20.81 -7.59
CA LEU A 147 -2.59 -20.45 -6.65
C LEU A 147 -2.12 -21.64 -5.80
N SER A 148 -0.89 -21.54 -5.31
CA SER A 148 -0.36 -22.47 -4.31
C SER A 148 -1.10 -22.32 -2.96
N THR A 149 -1.10 -23.39 -2.15
CA THR A 149 -1.77 -23.41 -0.85
C THR A 149 -1.30 -22.29 0.09
N SER A 150 -0.01 -21.93 0.06
CA SER A 150 0.54 -20.85 0.89
C SER A 150 0.02 -19.49 0.46
N VAL A 151 -0.05 -19.23 -0.86
CA VAL A 151 -0.59 -17.98 -1.40
C VAL A 151 -2.09 -17.89 -1.16
N LYS A 152 -2.83 -18.99 -1.32
CA LYS A 152 -4.26 -19.11 -0.96
C LYS A 152 -4.50 -18.71 0.49
N THR A 153 -3.77 -19.34 1.41
CA THR A 153 -3.87 -19.08 2.85
C THR A 153 -3.52 -17.63 3.18
N ALA A 154 -2.40 -17.12 2.64
CA ALA A 154 -1.97 -15.75 2.89
C ALA A 154 -2.93 -14.71 2.33
N SER A 155 -3.57 -14.98 1.19
CA SER A 155 -4.56 -14.07 0.62
C SER A 155 -5.82 -14.02 1.48
N LEU A 156 -6.32 -15.15 1.98
CA LEU A 156 -7.42 -15.13 2.94
C LEU A 156 -7.03 -14.48 4.28
N ALA A 157 -5.78 -14.65 4.73
CA ALA A 157 -5.27 -13.96 5.91
C ALA A 157 -5.18 -12.44 5.68
N HIS A 158 -4.79 -12.01 4.49
CA HIS A 158 -4.79 -10.62 4.08
C HIS A 158 -6.20 -10.02 4.12
N GLU A 159 -7.20 -10.72 3.56
CA GLU A 159 -8.60 -10.32 3.64
C GLU A 159 -9.12 -10.23 5.08
N LEU A 160 -8.72 -11.16 5.95
CA LEU A 160 -9.02 -11.04 7.38
C LEU A 160 -8.40 -9.77 7.99
N GLY A 161 -7.19 -9.38 7.59
CA GLY A 161 -6.58 -8.11 7.99
C GLY A 161 -7.44 -6.90 7.59
N HIS A 162 -7.98 -6.91 6.37
CA HIS A 162 -8.98 -5.92 5.95
C HIS A 162 -10.24 -5.95 6.81
N ALA A 163 -10.79 -7.14 7.07
CA ALA A 163 -11.95 -7.30 7.94
C ALA A 163 -11.70 -6.75 9.35
N PHE A 164 -10.44 -6.67 9.81
CA PHE A 164 -10.06 -6.05 11.08
C PHE A 164 -9.75 -4.55 10.99
N GLY A 165 -9.74 -3.96 9.79
CA GLY A 165 -9.56 -2.52 9.59
C GLY A 165 -8.17 -2.10 9.12
N LEU A 166 -7.29 -3.05 8.82
CA LEU A 166 -6.01 -2.75 8.18
C LEU A 166 -6.23 -2.42 6.71
N ALA A 167 -5.54 -1.40 6.22
CA ALA A 167 -5.45 -1.10 4.80
C ALA A 167 -4.18 -1.72 4.21
N HIS A 168 -4.08 -1.69 2.88
CA HIS A 168 -2.88 -2.13 2.18
C HIS A 168 -1.62 -1.41 2.67
N SER A 169 -0.52 -2.14 2.77
CA SER A 169 0.83 -1.61 2.99
C SER A 169 1.63 -1.66 1.69
N ASN A 170 2.51 -0.69 1.48
CA ASN A 170 3.48 -0.71 0.38
C ASN A 170 4.73 -1.56 0.69
N ASP A 171 4.83 -2.11 1.89
CA ASP A 171 5.93 -2.98 2.29
C ASP A 171 5.62 -4.45 1.99
N ARG A 172 6.30 -5.01 0.98
CA ARG A 172 6.16 -6.42 0.59
C ARG A 172 6.53 -7.43 1.69
N THR A 173 7.19 -6.97 2.74
CA THR A 173 7.61 -7.80 3.87
C THR A 173 6.53 -7.93 4.94
N VAL A 174 5.34 -7.33 4.75
CA VAL A 174 4.19 -7.45 5.65
C VAL A 174 3.01 -8.16 4.95
N LEU A 175 2.08 -8.72 5.73
CA LEU A 175 0.95 -9.47 5.18
C LEU A 175 0.02 -8.58 4.37
N MET A 176 -0.19 -7.33 4.83
CA MET A 176 -1.08 -6.37 4.17
C MET A 176 -0.53 -5.79 2.86
N TYR A 177 0.57 -6.29 2.31
CA TYR A 177 0.96 -5.96 0.94
C TYR A 177 -0.06 -6.51 -0.07
N PRO A 178 -0.59 -5.71 -1.02
CA PRO A 178 -1.77 -6.08 -1.83
C PRO A 178 -1.55 -7.28 -2.78
N SER A 179 -0.34 -7.45 -3.30
CA SER A 179 -0.06 -8.46 -4.31
C SER A 179 0.35 -9.81 -3.72
N SER A 180 0.03 -10.90 -4.42
CA SER A 180 0.55 -12.25 -4.14
C SER A 180 2.09 -12.33 -4.18
N ALA A 181 2.76 -11.31 -4.72
CA ALA A 181 4.22 -11.15 -4.70
C ALA A 181 4.80 -10.78 -3.31
N ARG A 182 3.97 -10.66 -2.26
CA ARG A 182 4.44 -10.55 -0.86
C ARG A 182 5.46 -11.63 -0.52
N THR A 183 6.42 -11.30 0.35
CA THR A 183 7.49 -12.25 0.77
C THR A 183 7.15 -13.01 2.05
N VAL A 184 5.97 -12.77 2.62
CA VAL A 184 5.48 -13.36 3.86
C VAL A 184 4.07 -13.94 3.66
N TYR A 185 3.72 -14.95 4.44
CA TYR A 185 2.44 -15.67 4.34
C TYR A 185 1.60 -15.63 5.62
N THR A 186 2.08 -14.94 6.64
CA THR A 186 1.43 -14.79 7.95
C THR A 186 1.54 -13.34 8.42
N PRO A 187 0.72 -12.89 9.37
CA PRO A 187 0.83 -11.54 9.94
C PRO A 187 2.23 -11.29 10.51
N GLN A 188 2.74 -10.09 10.26
CA GLN A 188 4.04 -9.60 10.72
C GLN A 188 3.86 -8.52 11.78
N ILE A 189 4.98 -8.05 12.33
CA ILE A 189 4.98 -7.07 13.42
C ILE A 189 4.22 -5.79 13.06
N ASP A 190 4.37 -5.31 11.83
CA ASP A 190 3.66 -4.13 11.33
C ASP A 190 2.14 -4.34 11.32
N ASP A 191 1.69 -5.47 10.75
CA ASP A 191 0.28 -5.85 10.70
C ASP A 191 -0.30 -5.94 12.13
N THR A 192 0.41 -6.58 13.06
CA THR A 192 -0.01 -6.69 14.47
C THR A 192 -0.02 -5.35 15.20
N ASN A 193 0.91 -4.45 14.88
CA ASN A 193 0.95 -3.10 15.45
C ASN A 193 -0.26 -2.27 14.97
N GLY A 194 -0.69 -2.45 13.72
CA GLY A 194 -1.91 -1.82 13.21
C GLY A 194 -3.15 -2.27 13.97
N ILE A 195 -3.26 -3.56 14.28
CA ILE A 195 -4.34 -4.07 15.13
C ILE A 195 -4.25 -3.48 16.54
N ILE A 196 -3.06 -3.45 17.15
CA ILE A 196 -2.87 -2.89 18.49
C ILE A 196 -3.21 -1.39 18.52
N HIS A 197 -2.92 -0.65 17.45
CA HIS A 197 -3.33 0.75 17.31
C HIS A 197 -4.85 0.91 17.32
N LEU A 198 -5.54 0.11 16.50
CA LEU A 198 -6.99 0.18 16.37
C LEU A 198 -7.74 -0.30 17.63
N TYR A 199 -7.22 -1.31 18.34
CA TYR A 199 -7.95 -2.02 19.38
C TYR A 199 -7.26 -2.10 20.74
N GLY A 200 -6.00 -1.68 20.89
CA GLY A 200 -5.17 -1.90 22.08
C GLY A 200 -5.77 -1.38 23.39
N SER A 201 -6.50 -0.27 23.35
CA SER A 201 -7.22 0.27 24.52
C SER A 201 -8.49 -0.52 24.87
N ARG A 202 -9.04 -1.31 23.92
CA ARG A 202 -10.22 -2.16 24.10
C ARG A 202 -9.85 -3.58 24.53
N LEU A 203 -8.63 -4.03 24.26
CA LEU A 203 -8.10 -5.33 24.69
C LEU A 203 -7.80 -5.37 26.21
N THR A 204 -7.52 -4.22 26.83
CA THR A 204 -7.27 -4.11 28.27
C THR A 204 -8.55 -4.12 29.12
N SER A 205 -9.72 -3.95 28.50
CA SER A 205 -11.01 -4.00 29.20
C SER A 205 -11.54 -5.42 29.43
N SER A 206 -10.87 -6.48 28.93
CA SER A 206 -11.35 -7.86 29.07
C SER A 206 -10.37 -8.88 29.65
N LYS A 207 -9.15 -8.50 30.07
CA LYS A 207 -8.25 -9.48 30.71
C LYS A 207 -7.19 -8.83 31.60
N SER A 208 -7.53 -8.69 32.88
CA SER A 208 -6.51 -8.72 33.93
C SER A 208 -5.98 -10.16 34.06
N THR A 209 -4.68 -10.26 34.28
CA THR A 209 -3.85 -11.41 34.72
C THR A 209 -3.03 -12.18 33.66
N ASN A 210 -1.73 -12.18 33.98
CA ASN A 210 -0.64 -13.11 33.66
C ASN A 210 0.17 -12.87 32.38
N LEU A 211 1.20 -12.03 32.58
CA LEU A 211 2.42 -11.92 31.80
C LEU A 211 3.32 -13.13 32.10
N SER A 212 3.78 -13.85 31.08
CA SER A 212 4.93 -14.77 31.16
C SER A 212 5.70 -14.74 29.84
N THR A 213 7.02 -14.78 29.99
CA THR A 213 8.14 -14.45 29.08
C THR A 213 8.28 -15.34 27.81
N PRO A 214 9.08 -14.90 26.81
CA PRO A 214 9.14 -15.50 25.48
C PRO A 214 10.10 -16.70 25.39
N SER A 215 9.74 -17.69 24.58
CA SER A 215 10.63 -18.79 24.17
C SER A 215 10.93 -18.69 22.67
N THR A 216 12.22 -18.77 22.35
CA THR A 216 12.86 -18.71 21.03
C THR A 216 12.47 -19.87 20.10
N LEU A 217 12.33 -19.60 18.79
CA LEU A 217 12.12 -20.61 17.74
C LEU A 217 13.25 -20.60 16.70
N ASN A 218 13.79 -21.80 16.45
CA ASN A 218 14.78 -22.14 15.42
C ASN A 218 14.09 -22.38 14.07
N ILE A 219 14.74 -21.95 12.97
CA ILE A 219 14.32 -22.14 11.58
C ILE A 219 15.04 -23.36 11.00
N THR A 220 14.34 -24.16 10.19
CA THR A 220 14.98 -25.07 9.22
C THR A 220 14.21 -25.06 7.89
N ASP A 221 14.95 -24.72 6.84
CA ASP A 221 14.58 -24.74 5.41
C ASP A 221 14.36 -26.14 4.88
N THR A 222 13.46 -26.32 3.91
CA THR A 222 13.66 -27.29 2.81
C THR A 222 12.89 -26.88 1.55
N THR A 223 13.61 -26.83 0.43
CA THR A 223 13.19 -26.56 -0.94
C THR A 223 12.78 -27.84 -1.69
N THR A 224 11.89 -27.75 -2.68
CA THR A 224 11.95 -28.58 -3.91
C THR A 224 11.09 -27.99 -5.05
N SER A 225 11.65 -28.04 -6.26
CA SER A 225 11.15 -27.44 -7.52
C SER A 225 10.62 -28.54 -8.46
N SER A 226 9.68 -28.20 -9.35
CA SER A 226 9.41 -28.93 -10.60
C SER A 226 8.84 -27.97 -11.65
N ALA A 227 9.38 -28.06 -12.87
CA ALA A 227 9.25 -27.11 -13.97
C ALA A 227 8.06 -27.39 -14.91
N VAL A 228 7.50 -26.34 -15.53
CA VAL A 228 6.54 -26.41 -16.65
C VAL A 228 7.01 -25.46 -17.77
N THR A 229 6.95 -25.94 -19.00
CA THR A 229 7.53 -25.37 -20.22
C THR A 229 6.77 -24.17 -20.77
N ALA A 230 7.54 -23.22 -21.32
CA ALA A 230 7.10 -21.97 -21.94
C ALA A 230 6.45 -22.20 -23.32
N ASP A 231 5.28 -21.61 -23.54
CA ASP A 231 4.87 -21.17 -24.88
C ASP A 231 4.37 -19.73 -24.80
N GLU A 232 4.63 -18.98 -25.86
CA GLU A 232 4.78 -17.53 -25.93
C GLU A 232 3.61 -16.69 -25.37
N THR A 233 3.90 -15.82 -24.40
CA THR A 233 3.03 -14.70 -23.99
C THR A 233 3.70 -13.38 -24.38
N ASP A 234 3.20 -12.80 -25.47
CA ASP A 234 3.61 -11.50 -26.00
C ASP A 234 3.10 -10.36 -25.10
N PHE A 235 3.92 -9.94 -24.13
CA PHE A 235 3.64 -8.81 -23.24
C PHE A 235 4.23 -7.51 -23.82
N SER A 236 3.47 -6.86 -24.71
CA SER A 236 3.79 -5.51 -25.23
C SER A 236 3.17 -4.37 -24.41
N TYR A 237 2.27 -4.69 -23.47
CA TYR A 237 1.56 -3.73 -22.63
C TYR A 237 1.12 -4.36 -21.30
N VAL A 238 1.45 -3.72 -20.18
CA VAL A 238 0.92 -4.08 -18.85
C VAL A 238 0.31 -2.80 -18.26
N ALA A 239 -1.02 -2.75 -18.24
CA ALA A 239 -1.75 -1.76 -17.45
C ALA A 239 -1.89 -2.31 -16.03
N THR A 240 -1.30 -1.61 -15.05
CA THR A 240 -1.57 -1.86 -13.64
C THR A 240 -2.38 -0.69 -13.10
N LEU A 241 -3.56 -0.97 -12.55
CA LEU A 241 -4.24 -0.02 -11.68
C LEU A 241 -3.55 -0.08 -10.31
N GLU A 242 -3.08 1.07 -9.82
CA GLU A 242 -2.72 1.18 -8.40
C GLU A 242 -4.03 1.19 -7.60
N ASP A 243 -4.56 0.01 -7.31
CA ASP A 243 -5.82 -0.24 -6.59
C ASP A 243 -5.82 0.20 -5.11
N CYS A 244 -4.92 1.09 -4.76
CA CYS A 244 -4.76 1.60 -3.43
C CYS A 244 -4.30 3.02 -3.55
N LEU A 245 -5.17 3.96 -3.19
CA LEU A 245 -4.92 5.01 -2.20
C LEU A 245 -6.19 5.83 -2.03
N LYS A 246 -6.31 6.48 -0.87
CA LYS A 246 -7.32 7.51 -0.66
C LYS A 246 -7.34 8.43 -1.88
N ASN A 247 -8.46 8.44 -2.58
CA ASN A 247 -8.62 9.26 -3.76
C ASN A 247 -8.86 10.69 -3.33
N TYR A 248 -7.92 11.57 -3.64
CA TYR A 248 -8.02 12.99 -3.30
C TYR A 248 -8.84 13.71 -4.38
N SER A 249 -10.06 14.09 -4.01
CA SER A 249 -10.87 15.03 -4.81
C SER A 249 -10.72 16.48 -4.34
N ASP A 250 -9.98 16.72 -3.25
CA ASP A 250 -9.76 18.05 -2.66
C ASP A 250 -8.28 18.25 -2.29
N VAL A 251 -7.72 19.39 -2.67
CA VAL A 251 -6.33 19.76 -2.37
C VAL A 251 -6.09 19.93 -0.86
N ASN A 252 -7.11 20.29 -0.08
CA ASN A 252 -7.04 20.38 1.38
C ASN A 252 -6.82 19.00 2.01
N GLU A 253 -7.51 17.96 1.52
CA GLU A 253 -7.31 16.59 2.00
C GLU A 253 -5.92 16.10 1.65
N LEU A 254 -5.48 16.34 0.41
CA LEU A 254 -4.13 16.00 -0.04
C LEU A 254 -3.05 16.74 0.76
N THR A 255 -3.29 18.01 1.10
CA THR A 255 -2.41 18.82 1.96
C THR A 255 -2.38 18.29 3.39
N ASN A 256 -3.53 17.91 3.94
CA ASN A 256 -3.63 17.38 5.31
C ASN A 256 -2.87 16.08 5.47
N ASP A 257 -2.91 15.21 4.48
CA ASP A 257 -2.25 13.91 4.50
C ASP A 257 -0.78 13.96 4.05
N SER A 258 -0.26 15.15 3.73
CA SER A 258 1.12 15.35 3.32
C SER A 258 1.95 16.02 4.41
N ASN A 259 3.14 15.48 4.63
CA ASN A 259 4.11 16.04 5.58
C ASN A 259 5.04 17.06 4.92
N THR A 260 5.25 16.95 3.61
CA THR A 260 6.14 17.83 2.84
C THR A 260 5.49 18.17 1.51
N ILE A 261 5.51 19.46 1.15
CA ILE A 261 4.97 19.94 -0.12
C ILE A 261 6.00 20.87 -0.75
N ILE A 262 6.45 20.52 -1.94
CA ILE A 262 7.54 21.23 -2.64
C ILE A 262 7.18 21.51 -4.08
N GLN A 263 7.76 22.58 -4.62
CA GLN A 263 8.00 22.69 -6.05
C GLN A 263 9.44 22.30 -6.32
N GLY A 264 9.67 21.62 -7.43
CA GLY A 264 10.99 21.18 -7.82
C GLY A 264 11.18 21.10 -9.34
N GLU A 265 12.44 21.06 -9.72
CA GLU A 265 12.87 20.83 -11.10
C GLU A 265 13.43 19.41 -11.20
N ILE A 266 12.96 18.67 -12.19
CA ILE A 266 13.41 17.30 -12.45
C ILE A 266 14.83 17.34 -13.03
N GLN A 267 15.80 16.81 -12.27
CA GLN A 267 17.20 16.80 -12.69
C GLN A 267 17.54 15.57 -13.51
N ASP A 268 16.96 14.43 -13.13
CA ASP A 268 17.24 13.13 -13.72
C ASP A 268 16.12 12.14 -13.38
N LYS A 269 16.02 11.09 -14.19
CA LYS A 269 15.15 9.95 -13.91
C LYS A 269 15.84 8.66 -14.34
N ILE A 270 15.68 7.63 -13.52
CA ILE A 270 16.17 6.30 -13.86
C ILE A 270 15.02 5.35 -13.64
N SER A 271 14.62 4.66 -14.71
CA SER A 271 13.69 3.55 -14.58
C SER A 271 14.46 2.32 -14.11
N SER A 272 13.86 1.62 -13.17
CA SER A 272 14.30 0.33 -12.64
C SER A 272 13.09 -0.58 -12.59
N TYR A 273 13.31 -1.86 -12.34
CA TYR A 273 12.23 -2.80 -12.19
C TYR A 273 12.54 -3.78 -11.07
N ASP A 274 11.48 -4.31 -10.50
CA ASP A 274 11.54 -5.53 -9.70
C ASP A 274 10.30 -6.37 -9.99
N LYS A 275 10.11 -7.47 -9.26
CA LYS A 275 8.95 -8.36 -9.45
C LYS A 275 7.57 -7.70 -9.24
N SER A 276 7.53 -6.45 -8.77
CA SER A 276 6.31 -5.69 -8.48
C SER A 276 5.93 -4.70 -9.60
N GLY A 277 6.80 -4.52 -10.60
CA GLY A 277 6.58 -3.61 -11.73
C GLY A 277 7.81 -2.78 -12.07
N ILE A 278 7.58 -1.79 -12.93
CA ILE A 278 8.56 -0.79 -13.33
C ILE A 278 8.39 0.42 -12.43
N PHE A 279 9.51 0.96 -11.96
CA PHE A 279 9.56 2.14 -11.11
C PHE A 279 10.49 3.16 -11.73
N THR A 280 10.17 4.43 -11.56
CA THR A 280 11.03 5.54 -11.95
C THR A 280 11.48 6.29 -10.70
N ASP A 281 12.77 6.21 -10.40
CA ASP A 281 13.40 7.04 -9.38
C ASP A 281 13.72 8.40 -10.00
N VAL A 282 13.05 9.45 -9.51
CA VAL A 282 13.16 10.81 -10.01
C VAL A 282 13.98 11.64 -9.05
N LYS A 283 15.06 12.25 -9.55
CA LYS A 283 15.86 13.22 -8.80
C LYS A 283 15.28 14.60 -8.98
N ILE A 284 14.94 15.24 -7.87
CA ILE A 284 14.25 16.52 -7.84
C ILE A 284 15.12 17.52 -7.10
N LYS A 285 15.43 18.65 -7.75
CA LYS A 285 16.01 19.81 -7.07
C LYS A 285 14.87 20.69 -6.58
N VAL A 286 14.75 20.86 -5.27
CA VAL A 286 13.73 21.69 -4.64
C VAL A 286 13.95 23.14 -5.07
N THR A 287 12.93 23.77 -5.65
CA THR A 287 12.95 25.18 -6.04
C THR A 287 12.16 26.04 -5.06
N ASN A 288 11.13 25.46 -4.42
CA ASN A 288 10.34 26.14 -3.40
C ASN A 288 9.76 25.12 -2.40
N ASN A 289 9.62 25.52 -1.14
CA ASN A 289 8.95 24.75 -0.09
C ASN A 289 7.62 25.45 0.25
N LEU A 290 6.52 24.69 0.21
CA LEU A 290 5.21 25.12 0.67
C LEU A 290 4.86 24.55 2.05
N ALA A 291 5.31 23.33 2.38
CA ALA A 291 5.26 22.73 3.71
C ALA A 291 6.42 21.72 3.93
N GLY A 292 6.79 21.49 5.19
CA GLY A 292 7.84 20.53 5.57
C GLY A 292 9.22 21.17 5.78
N THR A 293 10.26 20.34 5.86
CA THR A 293 11.62 20.77 6.27
C THR A 293 12.61 20.98 5.13
N LEU A 294 12.28 20.51 3.92
CA LEU A 294 13.14 20.65 2.73
C LEU A 294 13.32 22.11 2.32
N LYS A 295 14.49 22.50 1.84
CA LYS A 295 14.82 23.87 1.46
C LYS A 295 15.08 23.98 -0.03
N ALA A 296 14.87 25.18 -0.58
CA ALA A 296 15.28 25.46 -1.95
C ALA A 296 16.78 25.17 -2.11
N GLY A 297 17.13 24.40 -3.15
CA GLY A 297 18.48 23.89 -3.40
C GLY A 297 18.69 22.44 -2.97
N ASP A 298 17.88 21.88 -2.07
CA ASP A 298 17.98 20.48 -1.69
C ASP A 298 17.71 19.57 -2.89
N VAL A 299 18.38 18.41 -2.93
CA VAL A 299 18.16 17.39 -3.96
C VAL A 299 17.67 16.12 -3.28
N ILE A 300 16.50 15.64 -3.69
CA ILE A 300 15.88 14.42 -3.18
C ILE A 300 15.65 13.41 -4.30
N SER A 301 15.53 12.14 -3.93
CA SER A 301 15.05 11.09 -4.82
C SER A 301 13.65 10.68 -4.40
N VAL A 302 12.73 10.64 -5.35
CA VAL A 302 11.35 10.18 -5.14
C VAL A 302 11.12 9.00 -6.07
N ARG A 303 10.68 7.87 -5.49
CA ARG A 303 10.33 6.68 -6.27
C ARG A 303 8.87 6.77 -6.71
N LEU A 304 8.64 6.63 -8.01
CA LEU A 304 7.32 6.57 -8.62
C LEU A 304 7.11 5.19 -9.24
N ARG A 305 5.89 4.67 -9.23
CA ARG A 305 5.54 3.50 -10.05
C ARG A 305 5.28 3.95 -11.50
N GLY A 306 5.53 3.04 -12.44
CA GLY A 306 5.55 3.32 -13.87
C GLY A 306 6.93 3.76 -14.36
N GLY A 307 7.13 3.72 -15.67
CA GLY A 307 8.39 4.06 -16.30
C GLY A 307 8.57 3.40 -17.65
N THR A 308 9.79 3.46 -18.19
CA THR A 308 10.12 2.83 -19.47
C THR A 308 11.48 2.15 -19.37
N ILE A 309 11.51 0.86 -19.68
CA ILE A 309 12.72 0.03 -19.75
C ILE A 309 12.85 -0.58 -21.14
N ALA A 310 14.07 -0.89 -21.58
CA ALA A 310 14.36 -1.46 -22.89
C ALA A 310 15.64 -2.30 -22.84
N GLY A 311 15.90 -3.10 -23.87
CA GLY A 311 17.13 -3.87 -23.97
C GLY A 311 17.22 -4.94 -22.89
N GLU A 312 18.39 -5.04 -22.26
CA GLU A 312 18.65 -5.99 -21.17
C GLU A 312 17.74 -5.79 -19.96
N ASP A 313 17.31 -4.55 -19.67
CA ASP A 313 16.41 -4.29 -18.56
C ASP A 313 15.00 -4.81 -18.85
N ALA A 314 14.50 -4.60 -20.07
CA ALA A 314 13.21 -5.16 -20.48
C ALA A 314 13.23 -6.69 -20.55
N LYS A 315 14.33 -7.26 -21.07
CA LYS A 315 14.55 -8.71 -21.08
C LYS A 315 14.61 -9.26 -19.65
N GLY A 316 15.35 -8.61 -18.77
CA GLY A 316 15.51 -8.99 -17.37
C GLY A 316 14.21 -8.91 -16.58
N PHE A 317 13.39 -7.87 -16.82
CA PHE A 317 12.07 -7.75 -16.21
C PHE A 317 11.14 -8.89 -16.65
N ARG A 318 11.07 -9.18 -17.96
CA ARG A 318 10.29 -10.31 -18.48
C ARG A 318 10.77 -11.64 -17.91
N MET A 319 12.09 -11.88 -17.89
CA MET A 319 12.67 -13.07 -17.27
C MET A 319 12.33 -13.16 -15.77
N GLN A 320 12.25 -12.04 -15.06
CA GLN A 320 11.89 -12.02 -13.65
C GLN A 320 10.41 -12.37 -13.42
N ILE A 321 9.51 -11.91 -14.29
CA ILE A 321 8.08 -12.30 -14.29
C ILE A 321 7.96 -13.79 -14.65
N MET A 322 8.54 -14.21 -15.77
CA MET A 322 8.51 -15.62 -16.22
C MET A 322 9.05 -16.57 -15.15
N LYS A 323 10.15 -16.20 -14.47
CA LYS A 323 10.70 -16.97 -13.36
C LYS A 323 9.76 -17.05 -12.16
N ALA A 324 9.00 -15.99 -11.88
CA ALA A 324 7.97 -16.02 -10.84
C ALA A 324 6.83 -16.99 -11.18
N ASP A 325 6.55 -17.15 -12.47
CA ASP A 325 5.55 -18.10 -13.01
C ASP A 325 6.12 -19.51 -13.25
N GLY A 326 7.38 -19.77 -12.86
CA GLY A 326 8.04 -21.07 -13.05
C GLY A 326 8.44 -21.37 -14.50
N ILE A 327 8.38 -20.38 -15.38
CA ILE A 327 8.68 -20.45 -16.79
C ILE A 327 10.15 -20.07 -17.01
N THR A 328 10.89 -20.92 -17.71
CA THR A 328 12.28 -20.64 -18.15
C THR A 328 12.35 -20.61 -19.67
N SER A 329 12.79 -19.50 -20.25
CA SER A 329 13.03 -19.34 -21.68
C SER A 329 14.31 -18.56 -21.92
N ASP A 330 15.09 -18.97 -22.93
CA ASP A 330 16.27 -18.24 -23.38
C ASP A 330 15.93 -17.18 -24.46
N ASN A 331 14.76 -17.33 -25.09
CA ASN A 331 14.20 -16.41 -26.09
C ASN A 331 13.20 -15.47 -25.43
N VAL A 332 13.73 -14.46 -24.73
CA VAL A 332 12.94 -13.41 -24.11
C VAL A 332 13.19 -12.09 -24.84
N SER A 333 12.11 -11.43 -25.27
CA SER A 333 12.20 -10.16 -25.99
C SER A 333 12.87 -9.08 -25.13
N SER A 334 13.75 -8.31 -25.77
CA SER A 334 14.38 -7.11 -25.22
C SER A 334 13.64 -5.83 -25.61
N ASP A 335 12.45 -5.95 -26.22
CA ASP A 335 11.70 -4.80 -26.69
C ASP A 335 11.25 -3.91 -25.55
N LYS A 336 11.14 -2.62 -25.84
CA LYS A 336 10.79 -1.58 -24.87
C LYS A 336 9.45 -1.90 -24.17
N ILE A 337 9.43 -1.77 -22.86
CA ILE A 337 8.24 -1.88 -22.01
C ILE A 337 7.99 -0.52 -21.39
N THR A 338 6.76 -0.04 -21.49
CA THR A 338 6.32 1.18 -20.83
C THR A 338 5.15 0.84 -19.92
N GLU A 339 5.32 1.05 -18.61
CA GLU A 339 4.24 0.96 -17.62
C GLU A 339 3.76 2.39 -17.31
N VAL A 340 2.47 2.64 -17.48
CA VAL A 340 1.82 3.92 -17.21
C VAL A 340 0.74 3.70 -16.17
N ILE A 341 0.71 4.56 -15.15
CA ILE A 341 -0.29 4.52 -14.08
C ILE A 341 -1.07 5.83 -14.08
N ASP A 342 -2.40 5.74 -14.09
CA ASP A 342 -3.35 6.83 -13.92
C ASP A 342 -3.08 8.06 -14.80
N GLY A 343 -2.86 7.79 -16.10
CA GLY A 343 -2.61 8.82 -17.12
C GLY A 343 -1.36 9.67 -16.86
N SER A 344 -0.50 9.27 -15.91
CA SER A 344 0.57 10.15 -15.44
C SER A 344 1.80 10.08 -16.34
N ASP A 345 2.09 11.24 -16.92
CA ASP A 345 3.22 11.50 -17.79
C ASP A 345 4.56 11.09 -17.16
N ASN A 346 5.45 10.58 -18.02
CA ASN A 346 6.86 10.41 -17.72
C ASN A 346 7.52 11.80 -17.60
N PHE A 347 7.71 12.31 -16.37
CA PHE A 347 8.50 13.52 -16.11
C PHE A 347 9.78 13.56 -16.94
N ASN A 348 10.10 14.67 -17.58
CA ASN A 348 11.36 14.84 -18.31
C ASN A 348 12.30 15.76 -17.55
N LYS A 349 13.60 15.59 -17.79
CA LYS A 349 14.61 16.49 -17.25
C LYS A 349 14.29 17.94 -17.63
N GLY A 350 14.32 18.83 -16.65
CA GLY A 350 13.95 20.24 -16.77
C GLY A 350 12.47 20.53 -16.54
N ASP A 351 11.60 19.51 -16.40
CA ASP A 351 10.21 19.75 -16.03
C ASP A 351 10.13 20.40 -14.65
N SER A 352 9.25 21.41 -14.53
CA SER A 352 8.87 21.97 -13.25
C SER A 352 7.67 21.20 -12.72
N SER A 353 7.67 20.85 -11.44
CA SER A 353 6.64 20.00 -10.86
C SER A 353 6.38 20.33 -9.40
N LEU A 354 5.16 20.06 -8.96
CA LEU A 354 4.69 20.19 -7.59
C LEU A 354 4.49 18.79 -7.01
N PHE A 355 5.00 18.57 -5.81
CA PHE A 355 4.93 17.29 -5.13
C PHE A 355 4.38 17.44 -3.71
N PHE A 356 3.46 16.56 -3.38
CA PHE A 356 2.93 16.25 -2.07
C PHE A 356 3.57 14.94 -1.63
N LEU A 357 4.33 15.00 -0.54
CA LEU A 357 5.24 13.94 -0.14
C LEU A 357 5.06 13.57 1.32
N ASN A 358 5.30 12.28 1.57
CA ASN A 358 5.52 11.73 2.89
C ASN A 358 6.93 11.16 2.98
N CYS A 359 7.59 11.41 4.11
CA CYS A 359 8.93 10.91 4.38
C CYS A 359 8.84 9.75 5.36
N VAL A 360 9.28 8.57 4.94
CA VAL A 360 9.36 7.37 5.77
C VAL A 360 10.76 6.79 5.61
N ASN A 361 11.48 6.59 6.72
CA ASN A 361 12.84 6.05 6.73
C ASN A 361 13.82 6.82 5.81
N ASN A 362 13.78 8.15 5.83
CA ASN A 362 14.57 9.06 4.97
C ASN A 362 14.34 8.86 3.46
N LYS A 363 13.23 8.23 3.07
CA LYS A 363 12.80 8.12 1.69
C LYS A 363 11.51 8.89 1.49
N TYR A 364 11.45 9.65 0.40
CA TYR A 364 10.27 10.42 0.04
C TYR A 364 9.40 9.61 -0.91
N TYR A 365 8.11 9.55 -0.60
CA TYR A 365 7.07 8.91 -1.39
C TYR A 365 6.00 9.94 -1.71
N VAL A 366 5.36 9.80 -2.87
CA VAL A 366 4.25 10.67 -3.26
C VAL A 366 3.00 10.31 -2.46
N THR A 367 2.36 11.32 -1.88
CA THR A 367 1.06 11.15 -1.20
C THR A 367 0.01 10.72 -2.23
N GLY A 368 -0.69 9.62 -1.97
CA GLY A 368 -1.66 9.06 -2.93
C GLY A 368 -1.01 8.47 -4.18
N SER A 369 0.27 8.05 -4.12
CA SER A 369 1.14 7.44 -5.15
C SER A 369 1.31 8.23 -6.45
N HIS A 370 0.21 8.58 -7.11
CA HIS A 370 0.18 9.38 -8.33
C HIS A 370 -0.61 10.69 -8.20
N GLN A 371 -1.51 10.84 -7.21
CA GLN A 371 -2.33 12.07 -7.06
C GLN A 371 -1.57 13.25 -6.43
N GLY A 372 -0.50 12.97 -5.69
CA GLY A 372 0.34 13.99 -5.08
C GLY A 372 1.37 14.63 -6.01
N LYS A 373 1.37 14.33 -7.30
CA LYS A 373 2.35 14.87 -8.26
C LYS A 373 1.65 15.65 -9.37
N PHE A 374 2.16 16.85 -9.68
CA PHE A 374 1.58 17.71 -10.70
C PHE A 374 2.68 18.32 -11.56
N LYS A 375 2.52 18.26 -12.88
CA LYS A 375 3.38 18.99 -13.79
C LYS A 375 2.95 20.45 -13.84
N LEU A 376 3.91 21.36 -13.71
CA LEU A 376 3.69 22.80 -13.79
C LEU A 376 4.14 23.28 -15.17
N THR A 377 3.26 24.01 -15.85
CA THR A 377 3.64 24.80 -17.03
C THR A 377 3.86 26.26 -16.59
N ASN A 378 4.06 27.17 -17.55
CA ASN A 378 4.20 28.60 -17.24
C ASN A 378 2.94 29.13 -16.55
N ASP A 379 1.76 28.76 -17.04
CA ASP A 379 0.49 29.36 -16.60
C ASP A 379 -0.50 28.37 -15.97
N SER A 380 -0.30 27.05 -16.11
CA SER A 380 -1.27 26.04 -15.67
C SER A 380 -0.64 24.90 -14.87
N VAL A 381 -1.52 24.16 -14.19
CA VAL A 381 -1.20 22.90 -13.50
C VAL A 381 -1.88 21.77 -14.26
N GLN A 382 -1.14 20.72 -14.60
CA GLN A 382 -1.75 19.50 -15.11
C GLN A 382 -2.30 18.69 -13.94
N LEU A 383 -3.62 18.73 -13.78
CA LEU A 383 -4.36 18.00 -12.75
C LEU A 383 -4.75 16.61 -13.23
N HIS A 384 -4.76 15.66 -12.30
CA HIS A 384 -5.39 14.36 -12.49
C HIS A 384 -6.92 14.52 -12.65
N ASP A 385 -7.58 13.64 -13.41
CA ASP A 385 -9.00 13.77 -13.78
C ASP A 385 -9.94 14.01 -12.58
N LYS A 386 -9.69 13.32 -11.46
CA LYS A 386 -10.46 13.48 -10.21
C LYS A 386 -10.33 14.86 -9.56
N LEU A 387 -9.19 15.53 -9.68
CA LEU A 387 -9.02 16.92 -9.22
C LEU A 387 -9.48 17.91 -10.29
N LYS A 388 -9.29 17.56 -11.57
CA LYS A 388 -9.74 18.38 -12.69
C LYS A 388 -11.26 18.58 -12.70
N SER A 389 -12.04 17.60 -12.27
CA SER A 389 -13.51 17.74 -12.14
C SER A 389 -13.94 18.84 -11.16
N LYS A 390 -13.16 19.09 -10.10
CA LYS A 390 -13.45 20.10 -9.08
C LYS A 390 -12.84 21.46 -9.39
N TYR A 391 -11.60 21.46 -9.84
CA TYR A 391 -10.81 22.68 -10.00
C TYR A 391 -10.82 23.20 -11.44
N GLY A 392 -11.14 22.36 -12.43
CA GLY A 392 -11.07 22.71 -13.84
C GLY A 392 -9.64 23.05 -14.28
N ASP A 393 -9.50 23.88 -15.30
CA ASP A 393 -8.22 24.40 -15.75
C ASP A 393 -7.82 25.63 -14.90
N LEU A 394 -7.21 25.38 -13.74
CA LEU A 394 -6.72 26.46 -12.88
C LEU A 394 -5.40 27.05 -13.38
N LYS A 395 -5.27 28.35 -13.16
CA LYS A 395 -3.97 29.01 -13.23
C LYS A 395 -3.07 28.49 -12.11
N LYS A 396 -1.79 28.34 -12.45
CA LYS A 396 -0.75 27.90 -11.53
C LYS A 396 -0.71 28.68 -10.22
N GLU A 397 -0.85 30.00 -10.30
CA GLU A 397 -0.78 30.88 -9.13
C GLU A 397 -1.96 30.68 -8.17
N ASP A 398 -3.17 30.50 -8.70
CA ASP A 398 -4.38 30.28 -7.93
C ASP A 398 -4.31 28.93 -7.21
N PHE A 399 -3.88 27.88 -7.90
CA PHE A 399 -3.70 26.56 -7.28
C PHE A 399 -2.64 26.56 -6.17
N ILE A 400 -1.50 27.24 -6.38
CA ILE A 400 -0.46 27.39 -5.34
C ILE A 400 -0.99 28.19 -4.14
N LYS A 401 -1.83 29.21 -4.38
CA LYS A 401 -2.44 30.00 -3.31
C LYS A 401 -3.38 29.14 -2.46
N ASP A 402 -4.20 28.30 -3.08
CA ASP A 402 -5.10 27.39 -2.36
C ASP A 402 -4.33 26.40 -1.48
N ILE A 403 -3.22 25.86 -1.97
CA ILE A 403 -2.34 24.99 -1.18
C ILE A 403 -1.77 25.74 0.02
N LYS A 404 -1.29 26.97 -0.18
CA LYS A 404 -0.75 27.77 0.93
C LYS A 404 -1.82 28.04 2.01
N ASN A 405 -3.04 28.34 1.59
CA ASN A 405 -4.17 28.52 2.52
C ASN A 405 -4.47 27.22 3.28
N ALA A 406 -4.49 26.08 2.59
CA ALA A 406 -4.67 24.77 3.21
C ALA A 406 -3.58 24.46 4.25
N VAL A 407 -2.32 24.77 3.94
CA VAL A 407 -1.18 24.60 4.87
C VAL A 407 -1.31 25.51 6.09
N LEU A 408 -1.76 26.74 5.93
CA LEU A 408 -1.98 27.66 7.04
C LEU A 408 -3.09 27.14 7.98
N ASN A 409 -4.22 26.72 7.42
CA ASN A 409 -5.35 26.17 8.18
C ASN A 409 -4.98 24.89 8.94
N LYS A 410 -4.02 24.09 8.44
CA LYS A 410 -3.49 22.91 9.14
C LYS A 410 -2.70 23.26 10.40
N LYS A 411 -2.06 24.44 10.47
CA LYS A 411 -1.26 24.86 11.64
C LYS A 411 -2.09 25.44 12.79
N GLU A 412 -3.33 25.82 12.52
CA GLU A 412 -4.24 26.42 13.52
C GLU A 412 -5.11 25.38 14.25
N LYS A 413 -5.09 24.12 13.80
CA LYS A 413 -5.68 22.96 14.47
C LYS A 413 -4.60 22.19 15.22
#